data_AF-A0A950RML0-F1
#
_entry.id   AF-A0A950RML0-F1
#
_cell.length_a   1.000
_cell.length_b   1.000
_cell.length_c   1.000
_cell.angle_alpha   90.00
_cell.angle_beta   90.00
_cell.angle_gamma   90.00
#
_symmetry.space_group_name_H-M   'P 1'
#
loop_
_entity.id
_entity.type
_entity.pdbx_description
1 polymer ?
#
loop_
_entity_poly.entity_id
_entity_poly.type
_entity_poly.pdbx_seq_one_letter_code
_entity_poly.pdbx_strand_id
1 'polypeptide(L)'
;MSSSPWQKRARRSRKSKAQAGRPAKLRRPLLLLLEELEPRRAPAVLTVNSLADNTSDTSHLTLRDAIVLIDNGGNSNALGQPSMPAGWASQINTMMGGFGTSDTIVFAPALAGNVITLESAGDTSFGPSAFLISVPMTIQGDPANGIFIQRDASASPFRIFNINSSGNLTLRNLTVSNG
;
A
#
# COMPACT_ATOMS: atom_id res chain seq x y z
N MET A 1 -83.34 80.10 -5.28
CA MET A 1 -82.21 80.51 -6.15
C MET A 1 -80.93 80.37 -5.36
N SER A 2 -79.94 79.62 -5.87
CA SER A 2 -78.49 79.67 -5.53
C SER A 2 -78.11 79.56 -4.03
N SER A 3 -77.18 78.73 -3.56
CA SER A 3 -75.87 78.35 -4.12
C SER A 3 -75.29 77.19 -3.28
N SER A 4 -74.44 76.39 -3.91
CA SER A 4 -73.54 75.33 -3.37
C SER A 4 -72.54 75.88 -2.29
N PRO A 5 -71.50 75.19 -1.75
CA PRO A 5 -70.98 73.82 -2.01
C PRO A 5 -70.28 73.12 -0.78
N TRP A 6 -69.54 72.02 -1.05
CA TRP A 6 -68.38 71.42 -0.31
C TRP A 6 -68.57 70.37 0.81
N GLN A 7 -68.01 69.19 0.49
CA GLN A 7 -67.20 68.27 1.31
C GLN A 7 -67.83 67.50 2.50
N LYS A 8 -67.83 66.16 2.40
CA LYS A 8 -66.84 65.31 3.09
C LYS A 8 -66.95 63.83 2.67
N ARG A 9 -65.77 63.21 2.55
CA ARG A 9 -65.50 61.81 2.19
C ARG A 9 -65.97 60.83 3.27
N ALA A 10 -66.34 59.61 2.88
CA ALA A 10 -65.98 58.41 3.63
C ALA A 10 -65.98 57.13 2.75
N ARG A 11 -64.77 56.59 2.57
CA ARG A 11 -64.37 55.17 2.63
C ARG A 11 -65.16 54.15 1.79
N ARG A 12 -64.67 53.89 0.58
CA ARG A 12 -64.85 52.59 -0.11
C ARG A 12 -63.80 51.60 0.41
N SER A 13 -64.28 50.53 1.05
CA SER A 13 -63.55 49.30 1.31
C SER A 13 -63.14 48.65 -0.01
N ARG A 14 -61.84 48.51 -0.25
CA ARG A 14 -61.30 47.67 -1.32
C ARG A 14 -60.80 46.36 -0.68
N LYS A 15 -61.56 45.29 -0.87
CA LYS A 15 -61.11 43.91 -0.68
C LYS A 15 -59.90 43.67 -1.61
N SER A 16 -58.72 43.51 -1.04
CA SER A 16 -57.54 43.04 -1.75
C SER A 16 -57.73 41.57 -2.11
N LYS A 17 -57.81 41.27 -3.40
CA LYS A 17 -57.71 39.90 -3.91
C LYS A 17 -56.29 39.39 -3.66
N ALA A 18 -56.19 38.26 -2.96
CA ALA A 18 -54.96 37.53 -2.73
C ALA A 18 -54.29 37.20 -4.08
N GLN A 19 -53.09 37.71 -4.28
CA GLN A 19 -52.19 37.23 -5.33
C GLN A 19 -51.67 35.86 -4.89
N ALA A 20 -52.02 34.83 -5.65
CA ALA A 20 -51.46 33.49 -5.53
C ALA A 20 -49.93 33.57 -5.74
N GLY A 21 -49.20 33.41 -4.64
CA GLY A 21 -47.74 33.31 -4.66
C GLY A 21 -47.33 32.06 -5.42
N ARG A 22 -46.56 32.24 -6.49
CA ARG A 22 -45.84 31.16 -7.18
C ARG A 22 -44.89 30.48 -6.18
N PRO A 23 -44.86 29.14 -6.08
CA PRO A 23 -43.92 28.47 -5.18
C PRO A 23 -42.50 28.76 -5.63
N ALA A 24 -41.72 29.41 -4.77
CA ALA A 24 -40.30 29.58 -4.96
C ALA A 24 -39.65 28.18 -5.00
N LYS A 25 -39.01 27.85 -6.12
CA LYS A 25 -38.19 26.63 -6.22
C LYS A 25 -37.07 26.74 -5.19
N LEU A 26 -37.19 25.99 -4.09
CA LEU A 26 -36.14 25.82 -3.10
C LEU A 26 -34.89 25.32 -3.81
N ARG A 27 -33.87 26.17 -3.89
CA ARG A 27 -32.53 25.78 -4.33
C ARG A 27 -32.03 24.76 -3.30
N ARG A 28 -31.91 23.50 -3.72
CA ARG A 28 -31.28 22.45 -2.92
C ARG A 28 -29.89 22.96 -2.51
N PRO A 29 -29.51 22.90 -1.22
CA PRO A 29 -28.14 23.17 -0.84
C PRO A 29 -27.25 22.17 -1.59
N LEU A 30 -26.23 22.68 -2.27
CA LEU A 30 -25.13 21.88 -2.78
C LEU A 30 -24.49 21.22 -1.56
N LEU A 31 -24.85 19.97 -1.30
CA LEU A 31 -24.10 19.13 -0.38
C LEU A 31 -22.70 19.03 -0.98
N LEU A 32 -21.73 19.57 -0.25
CA LEU A 32 -20.33 19.21 -0.42
C LEU A 32 -20.28 17.69 -0.18
N LEU A 33 -20.31 16.93 -1.27
CA LEU A 33 -19.92 15.53 -1.25
C LEU A 33 -18.44 15.56 -0.94
N LEU A 34 -18.11 15.31 0.33
CA LEU A 34 -16.78 14.88 0.69
C LEU A 34 -16.63 13.52 0.02
N GLU A 35 -16.05 13.49 -1.18
CA GLU A 35 -15.59 12.25 -1.78
C GLU A 35 -14.72 11.57 -0.71
N GLU A 36 -15.11 10.36 -0.31
CA GLU A 36 -14.31 9.56 0.58
C GLU A 36 -12.99 9.37 -0.17
N LEU A 37 -11.94 10.06 0.29
CA LEU A 37 -10.58 9.92 -0.24
C LEU A 37 -10.32 8.43 -0.35
N GLU A 38 -10.19 7.93 -1.59
CA GLU A 38 -9.91 6.52 -1.84
C GLU A 38 -8.82 6.07 -0.86
N PRO A 39 -8.99 4.93 -0.17
CA PRO A 39 -7.97 4.45 0.75
C PRO A 39 -6.71 4.12 -0.06
N ARG A 40 -5.85 5.13 -0.22
CA ARG A 40 -4.49 4.96 -0.74
C ARG A 40 -3.71 4.21 0.32
N ARG A 41 -3.84 2.88 0.31
CA ARG A 41 -2.92 2.01 1.05
C ARG A 41 -1.54 2.21 0.42
N ALA A 42 -0.70 3.00 1.08
CA ALA A 42 0.69 3.10 0.66
C ALA A 42 1.32 1.70 0.82
N PRO A 43 2.20 1.28 -0.10
CA PRO A 43 2.90 0.01 0.03
C PRO A 43 3.69 -0.08 1.33
N ALA A 44 3.79 -1.28 1.89
CA ALA A 44 4.63 -1.54 3.05
C ALA A 44 6.11 -1.45 2.67
N VAL A 45 6.94 -1.05 3.65
CA VAL A 45 8.40 -1.07 3.53
C VAL A 45 8.97 -2.04 4.55
N LEU A 46 9.71 -3.04 4.08
CA LEU A 46 10.35 -4.07 4.89
C LEU A 46 11.87 -3.85 4.87
N THR A 47 12.50 -3.72 6.04
CA THR A 47 13.95 -3.50 6.18
C THR A 47 14.67 -4.80 6.53
N VAL A 48 15.33 -5.41 5.56
CA VAL A 48 16.18 -6.59 5.81
C VAL A 48 17.39 -6.17 6.62
N ASN A 49 17.62 -6.84 7.75
CA ASN A 49 18.69 -6.49 8.69
C ASN A 49 19.65 -7.66 8.99
N SER A 50 19.57 -8.74 8.22
CA SER A 50 20.50 -9.88 8.28
C SER A 50 20.89 -10.37 6.90
N LEU A 51 22.13 -10.88 6.78
CA LEU A 51 22.65 -11.53 5.57
C LEU A 51 22.32 -13.03 5.51
N ALA A 52 21.75 -13.58 6.58
CA ALA A 52 21.50 -15.01 6.68
C ALA A 52 20.39 -15.47 5.72
N ASP A 53 20.53 -16.68 5.18
CA ASP A 53 19.50 -17.35 4.37
C ASP A 53 18.72 -18.35 5.23
N ASN A 54 17.75 -17.88 6.02
CA ASN A 54 16.91 -18.74 6.84
C ASN A 54 15.50 -18.16 7.04
N THR A 55 14.59 -18.96 7.60
CA THR A 55 13.23 -18.54 7.98
C THR A 55 12.90 -18.80 9.46
N SER A 56 13.87 -19.30 10.22
CA SER A 56 13.67 -19.77 11.58
C SER A 56 14.18 -18.79 12.64
N ASP A 57 15.15 -17.94 12.30
CA ASP A 57 15.61 -16.88 13.19
C ASP A 57 14.61 -15.72 13.20
N THR A 58 13.83 -15.63 14.27
CA THR A 58 12.83 -14.57 14.43
C THR A 58 13.39 -13.27 15.00
N SER A 59 14.69 -13.21 15.31
CA SER A 59 15.33 -12.02 15.88
C SER A 59 15.70 -10.99 14.81
N HIS A 60 15.86 -11.43 13.56
CA HIS A 60 16.18 -10.59 12.41
C HIS A 60 15.19 -10.86 11.27
N LEU A 61 14.96 -9.85 10.43
CA LEU A 61 14.22 -10.02 9.17
C LEU A 61 15.23 -10.29 8.05
N THR A 62 15.25 -11.52 7.54
CA THR A 62 16.09 -11.88 6.38
C THR A 62 15.40 -11.51 5.07
N LEU A 63 16.15 -11.58 3.95
CA LEU A 63 15.56 -11.42 2.61
C LEU A 63 14.49 -12.49 2.33
N ARG A 64 14.72 -13.72 2.80
CA ARG A 64 13.77 -14.83 2.61
C ARG A 64 12.48 -14.57 3.38
N ASP A 65 12.58 -14.12 4.64
CA ASP A 65 11.39 -13.74 5.43
C ASP A 65 10.60 -12.63 4.75
N ALA A 66 11.28 -11.57 4.31
CA ALA A 66 10.64 -10.43 3.69
C ALA A 66 9.86 -10.80 2.42
N ILE A 67 10.46 -11.61 1.53
CA ILE A 67 9.81 -12.06 0.30
C ILE A 67 8.59 -12.92 0.62
N VAL A 68 8.73 -13.92 1.50
CA VAL A 68 7.61 -14.81 1.86
C VAL A 68 6.49 -14.04 2.53
N LEU A 69 6.80 -13.07 3.40
CA LEU A 69 5.79 -12.22 4.00
C LEU A 69 5.03 -11.42 2.95
N ILE A 70 5.71 -10.77 2.00
CA ILE A 70 5.04 -9.99 0.95
C ILE A 70 4.17 -10.90 0.07
N ASP A 71 4.69 -12.05 -0.37
CA ASP A 71 3.94 -13.02 -1.17
C ASP A 71 2.69 -13.56 -0.47
N ASN A 72 2.69 -13.56 0.86
CA ASN A 72 1.58 -14.03 1.68
C ASN A 72 0.81 -12.89 2.37
N GLY A 73 0.94 -11.64 1.88
CA GLY A 73 0.19 -10.49 2.40
C GLY A 73 0.42 -10.21 3.88
N GLY A 74 1.62 -10.49 4.38
CA GLY A 74 2.03 -10.34 5.77
C GLY A 74 1.66 -11.50 6.70
N ASN A 75 1.14 -12.61 6.17
CA ASN A 75 0.77 -13.77 6.96
C ASN A 75 2.00 -14.54 7.46
N SER A 76 2.36 -14.32 8.74
CA SER A 76 3.52 -14.96 9.38
C SER A 76 3.43 -16.50 9.46
N ASN A 77 2.22 -17.07 9.35
CA ASN A 77 2.04 -18.52 9.33
C ASN A 77 2.73 -19.18 8.12
N ALA A 78 2.91 -18.44 7.01
CA ALA A 78 3.67 -18.92 5.85
C ALA A 78 5.14 -19.20 6.17
N LEU A 79 5.67 -18.60 7.24
CA LEU A 79 7.00 -18.84 7.79
C LEU A 79 6.97 -19.72 9.05
N GLY A 80 5.84 -20.38 9.33
CA GLY A 80 5.66 -21.23 10.51
C GLY A 80 5.52 -20.46 11.83
N GLN A 81 5.28 -19.15 11.79
CA GLN A 81 5.14 -18.33 13.00
C GLN A 81 3.66 -18.04 13.30
N PRO A 82 3.17 -18.34 14.52
CA PRO A 82 1.76 -18.18 14.89
C PRO A 82 1.30 -16.71 14.91
N SER A 83 2.24 -15.78 14.99
CA SER A 83 2.04 -14.33 14.95
C SER A 83 3.33 -13.64 14.50
N MET A 84 3.24 -12.37 14.09
CA MET A 84 4.41 -11.57 13.71
C MET A 84 5.40 -11.46 14.89
N PRO A 85 6.61 -12.03 14.79
CA PRO A 85 7.62 -11.92 15.83
C PRO A 85 8.10 -10.47 16.00
N ALA A 86 8.51 -10.09 17.21
CA ALA A 86 8.94 -8.73 17.51
C ALA A 86 10.17 -8.29 16.69
N GLY A 87 11.12 -9.20 16.45
CA GLY A 87 12.28 -8.94 15.61
C GLY A 87 11.88 -8.50 14.20
N TRP A 88 10.92 -9.20 13.59
CA TRP A 88 10.38 -8.86 12.28
C TRP A 88 9.53 -7.60 12.31
N ALA A 89 8.59 -7.49 13.27
CA ALA A 89 7.69 -6.35 13.38
C ALA A 89 8.42 -5.01 13.50
N SER A 90 9.58 -4.99 14.18
CA SER A 90 10.41 -3.78 14.31
C SER A 90 11.00 -3.29 12.98
N GLN A 91 11.06 -4.15 11.97
CA GLN A 91 11.64 -3.87 10.65
C GLN A 91 10.58 -3.61 9.56
N ILE A 92 9.29 -3.74 9.89
CA ILE A 92 8.18 -3.68 8.94
C ILE A 92 7.38 -2.40 9.19
N ASN A 93 7.32 -1.52 8.19
CA ASN A 93 6.50 -0.31 8.23
C ASN A 93 5.27 -0.46 7.34
N THR A 94 4.09 -0.49 7.97
CA THR A 94 2.77 -0.61 7.32
C THR A 94 1.86 0.60 7.51
N MET A 95 2.41 1.77 7.85
CA MET A 95 1.71 2.93 8.44
C MET A 95 0.45 3.44 7.72
N MET A 96 0.15 3.02 6.49
CA MET A 96 -1.00 3.50 5.72
C MET A 96 -1.92 2.39 5.19
N GLY A 97 -1.70 1.11 5.53
CA GLY A 97 -2.52 0.07 4.89
C GLY A 97 -2.19 -1.39 5.09
N GLY A 98 -1.20 -1.77 5.90
CA GLY A 98 -0.75 -3.16 5.89
C GLY A 98 0.07 -3.50 4.64
N PHE A 99 0.26 -4.79 4.40
CA PHE A 99 0.88 -5.29 3.17
C PHE A 99 -0.01 -4.98 1.97
N GLY A 100 0.61 -4.54 0.88
CA GLY A 100 -0.03 -4.12 -0.35
C GLY A 100 0.38 -4.96 -1.55
N THR A 101 -0.01 -4.51 -2.74
CA THR A 101 0.30 -5.20 -4.01
C THR A 101 1.56 -4.65 -4.69
N SER A 102 2.40 -3.89 -3.98
CA SER A 102 3.62 -3.29 -4.55
C SER A 102 4.64 -2.94 -3.46
N ASP A 103 4.77 -3.82 -2.46
CA ASP A 103 5.60 -3.57 -1.28
C ASP A 103 7.08 -3.47 -1.64
N THR A 104 7.84 -2.77 -0.80
CA THR A 104 9.26 -2.49 -1.04
C THR A 104 10.12 -3.14 0.05
N ILE A 105 11.09 -3.94 -0.39
CA ILE A 105 12.18 -4.43 0.45
C ILE A 105 13.35 -3.47 0.33
N VAL A 106 13.85 -2.98 1.45
CA VAL A 106 15.08 -2.21 1.60
C VAL A 106 16.04 -2.94 2.54
N PHE A 107 17.29 -2.50 2.62
CA PHE A 107 18.30 -3.12 3.48
C PHE A 107 18.79 -2.14 4.53
N ALA A 108 19.07 -2.66 5.72
CA ALA A 108 19.70 -1.90 6.78
C ALA A 108 21.08 -1.38 6.28
N PRO A 109 21.50 -0.15 6.64
CA PRO A 109 22.75 0.43 6.14
C PRO A 109 23.99 -0.43 6.42
N ALA A 110 23.99 -1.18 7.53
CA ALA A 110 25.08 -2.08 7.88
C ALA A 110 25.30 -3.23 6.89
N LEU A 111 24.31 -3.55 6.04
CA LEU A 111 24.41 -4.58 5.02
C LEU A 111 24.96 -4.05 3.69
N ALA A 112 25.04 -2.74 3.50
CA ALA A 112 25.45 -2.13 2.24
C ALA A 112 26.80 -2.68 1.74
N GLY A 113 26.86 -3.06 0.46
CA GLY A 113 28.04 -3.64 -0.17
C GLY A 113 28.34 -5.10 0.19
N ASN A 114 27.56 -5.73 1.08
CA ASN A 114 27.76 -7.13 1.46
C ASN A 114 26.98 -8.10 0.57
N VAL A 115 27.30 -9.39 0.73
CA VAL A 115 26.74 -10.50 -0.03
C VAL A 115 25.76 -11.30 0.83
N ILE A 116 24.54 -11.44 0.33
CA ILE A 116 23.57 -12.43 0.79
C ILE A 116 23.83 -13.72 0.01
N THR A 117 24.27 -14.75 0.71
CA THR A 117 24.57 -16.05 0.11
C THR A 117 23.40 -16.99 0.37
N LEU A 118 22.76 -17.45 -0.70
CA LEU A 118 21.60 -18.32 -0.66
C LEU A 118 22.04 -19.78 -0.66
N GLU A 119 21.63 -20.53 0.34
CA GLU A 119 22.07 -21.89 0.60
C GLU A 119 21.04 -22.93 0.13
N SER A 120 19.79 -22.53 -0.06
CA SER A 120 18.69 -23.45 -0.38
C SER A 120 17.66 -22.91 -1.37
N ALA A 121 17.03 -23.83 -2.11
CA ALA A 121 15.84 -23.53 -2.90
C ALA A 121 14.60 -23.42 -1.99
N GLY A 122 13.77 -22.40 -2.22
CA GLY A 122 12.49 -22.19 -1.53
C GLY A 122 11.26 -22.57 -2.36
N ASP A 123 11.39 -22.69 -3.69
CA ASP A 123 10.33 -23.16 -4.58
C ASP A 123 10.87 -24.18 -5.59
N THR A 124 10.09 -25.22 -5.85
CA THR A 124 10.42 -26.30 -6.81
C THR A 124 9.40 -26.44 -7.93
N SER A 125 8.38 -25.58 -7.98
CA SER A 125 7.21 -25.73 -8.87
C SER A 125 7.57 -25.73 -10.36
N PHE A 126 8.58 -24.96 -10.76
CA PHE A 126 9.10 -24.91 -12.13
C PHE A 126 10.58 -25.27 -12.20
N GLY A 127 11.03 -26.19 -11.35
CA GLY A 127 12.45 -26.45 -11.06
C GLY A 127 12.96 -25.58 -9.90
N PRO A 128 14.08 -25.94 -9.25
CA PRO A 128 14.53 -25.27 -8.03
C PRO A 128 14.80 -23.77 -8.22
N SER A 129 14.27 -22.95 -7.31
CA SER A 129 14.57 -21.53 -7.18
C SER A 129 14.59 -21.09 -5.73
N ALA A 130 15.39 -20.09 -5.38
CA ALA A 130 15.47 -19.58 -4.01
C ALA A 130 14.18 -18.86 -3.60
N PHE A 131 13.66 -18.01 -4.49
CA PHE A 131 12.51 -17.15 -4.23
C PHE A 131 11.45 -17.31 -5.31
N LEU A 132 10.23 -17.66 -4.88
CA LEU A 132 9.02 -17.41 -5.66
C LEU A 132 8.69 -15.91 -5.53
N ILE A 133 8.21 -15.31 -6.62
CA ILE A 133 7.63 -13.97 -6.63
C ILE A 133 6.23 -14.10 -7.23
N SER A 134 5.22 -13.94 -6.37
CA SER A 134 3.82 -14.17 -6.70
C SER A 134 2.97 -12.90 -6.77
N VAL A 135 3.46 -11.82 -6.17
CA VAL A 135 2.85 -10.49 -6.18
C VAL A 135 3.86 -9.45 -6.65
N PRO A 136 3.42 -8.25 -7.08
CA PRO A 136 4.34 -7.19 -7.43
C PRO A 136 5.13 -6.70 -6.20
N MET A 137 6.45 -6.56 -6.34
CA MET A 137 7.33 -6.04 -5.30
C MET A 137 8.57 -5.36 -5.87
N THR A 138 9.18 -4.50 -5.07
CA THR A 138 10.49 -3.90 -5.36
C THR A 138 11.51 -4.37 -4.35
N ILE A 139 12.68 -4.83 -4.82
CA ILE A 139 13.85 -5.06 -3.98
C ILE A 139 14.87 -3.97 -4.30
N GLN A 140 15.10 -3.11 -3.31
CA GLN A 140 15.90 -1.91 -3.42
C GLN A 140 17.15 -2.08 -2.54
N GLY A 141 18.29 -2.35 -3.17
CA GLY A 141 19.59 -2.32 -2.52
C GLY A 141 20.01 -0.91 -2.10
N ASP A 142 21.11 -0.83 -1.37
CA ASP A 142 21.69 0.45 -0.95
C ASP A 142 22.10 1.30 -2.18
N PRO A 143 21.74 2.59 -2.25
CA PRO A 143 22.01 3.40 -3.43
C PRO A 143 23.49 3.75 -3.65
N ALA A 144 24.34 3.63 -2.63
CA ALA A 144 25.76 3.97 -2.75
C ALA A 144 26.63 2.73 -3.04
N ASN A 145 26.39 1.63 -2.32
CA ASN A 145 27.22 0.43 -2.35
C ASN A 145 26.51 -0.80 -2.93
N GLY A 146 25.21 -0.71 -3.17
CA GLY A 146 24.39 -1.85 -3.61
C GLY A 146 24.24 -2.94 -2.56
N ILE A 147 23.60 -4.04 -2.97
CA ILE A 147 23.59 -5.33 -2.26
C ILE A 147 23.85 -6.44 -3.28
N PHE A 148 24.60 -7.46 -2.88
CA PHE A 148 24.90 -8.62 -3.72
C PHE A 148 24.06 -9.81 -3.26
N ILE A 149 23.44 -10.51 -4.20
CA ILE A 149 22.68 -11.74 -3.96
C ILE A 149 23.30 -12.82 -4.84
N GLN A 150 23.72 -13.92 -4.23
CA GLN A 150 24.30 -15.04 -4.95
C GLN A 150 23.82 -16.37 -4.38
N ARG A 151 23.79 -17.40 -5.22
CA ARG A 151 23.73 -18.77 -4.73
C ARG A 151 25.09 -19.20 -4.18
N ASP A 152 25.08 -19.95 -3.09
CA ASP A 152 26.25 -20.65 -2.55
C ASP A 152 26.82 -21.63 -3.59
N ALA A 153 28.12 -21.59 -3.82
CA ALA A 153 28.80 -22.49 -4.75
C ALA A 153 28.71 -23.97 -4.35
N SER A 154 28.57 -24.25 -3.05
CA SER A 154 28.40 -25.59 -2.49
C SER A 154 26.96 -26.09 -2.47
N ALA A 155 25.97 -25.19 -2.63
CA ALA A 155 24.57 -25.57 -2.71
C ALA A 155 24.25 -26.25 -4.06
N SER A 156 23.25 -27.13 -4.04
CA SER A 156 22.69 -27.69 -5.27
C SER A 156 22.26 -26.57 -6.23
N PRO A 157 22.43 -26.72 -7.56
CA PRO A 157 22.05 -25.67 -8.50
C PRO A 157 20.56 -25.28 -8.41
N PHE A 158 20.28 -23.99 -8.27
CA PHE A 158 18.94 -23.41 -8.33
C PHE A 158 18.99 -21.99 -8.88
N ARG A 159 17.85 -21.52 -9.41
CA ARG A 159 17.70 -20.14 -9.87
C ARG A 159 17.46 -19.19 -8.70
N ILE A 160 17.81 -17.91 -8.84
CA ILE A 160 17.53 -16.95 -7.75
C ILE A 160 16.03 -16.64 -7.65
N PHE A 161 15.39 -16.32 -8.78
CA PHE A 161 13.99 -15.91 -8.82
C PHE A 161 13.17 -16.79 -9.76
N ASN A 162 11.98 -17.17 -9.32
CA ASN A 162 10.89 -17.67 -10.14
C ASN A 162 9.73 -16.68 -10.04
N ILE A 163 9.37 -16.03 -11.15
CA ILE A 163 8.30 -15.01 -11.18
C ILE A 163 7.07 -15.66 -11.78
N ASN A 164 5.99 -15.77 -11.01
CA ASN A 164 4.73 -16.33 -11.51
C ASN A 164 3.98 -15.30 -12.39
N SER A 165 2.87 -15.73 -13.00
CA SER A 165 2.07 -14.86 -13.89
C SER A 165 1.46 -13.61 -13.24
N SER A 166 1.32 -13.61 -11.93
CA SER A 166 0.78 -12.50 -11.13
C SER A 166 1.88 -11.64 -10.49
N GLY A 167 3.12 -12.11 -10.51
CA GLY A 167 4.29 -11.46 -9.96
C GLY A 167 4.85 -10.39 -10.89
N ASN A 168 5.44 -9.36 -10.29
CA ASN A 168 6.27 -8.38 -10.99
C ASN A 168 7.42 -7.98 -10.06
N LEU A 169 8.65 -8.16 -10.53
CA LEU A 169 9.83 -7.89 -9.71
C LEU A 169 10.59 -6.70 -10.28
N THR A 170 10.70 -5.64 -9.48
CA THR A 170 11.63 -4.55 -9.75
C THR A 170 12.87 -4.71 -8.87
N LEU A 171 14.05 -4.84 -9.50
CA LEU A 171 15.34 -4.88 -8.82
C LEU A 171 16.05 -3.54 -9.03
N ARG A 172 16.58 -2.94 -7.96
CA ARG A 172 17.31 -1.66 -8.02
C ARG A 172 18.52 -1.70 -7.13
N ASN A 173 19.67 -1.24 -7.64
CA ASN A 173 20.94 -1.21 -6.91
C ASN A 173 21.33 -2.57 -6.33
N LEU A 174 21.12 -3.62 -7.13
CA LEU A 174 21.42 -5.00 -6.79
C LEU A 174 22.35 -5.61 -7.83
N THR A 175 23.24 -6.48 -7.38
CA THR A 175 23.95 -7.43 -8.23
C THR A 175 23.46 -8.83 -7.92
N VAL A 176 23.03 -9.57 -8.93
CA VAL A 176 22.54 -10.95 -8.81
C VAL A 176 23.46 -11.85 -9.62
N SER A 177 23.97 -12.93 -9.01
CA SER A 177 24.93 -13.83 -9.67
C SER A 177 24.71 -15.31 -9.29
N ASN A 178 25.33 -16.21 -10.08
CA ASN A 178 25.43 -17.65 -9.81
C ASN A 178 24.11 -18.44 -9.70
N GLY A 179 23.00 -17.92 -10.22
CA GLY A 179 21.72 -18.64 -10.34
C GLY A 179 21.19 -18.71 -11.77
#